data_AF-A0A1B1MCP5-F1
#
_entry.id   AF-A0A1B1MCP5-F1
#
_cell.length_a   1.000
_cell.length_b   1.000
_cell.length_c   1.000
_cell.angle_alpha   90.00
_cell.angle_beta   90.00
_cell.angle_gamma   90.00
#
_symmetry.space_group_name_H-M   'P 1'
#
loop_
_entity.id
_entity.type
_entity.pdbx_description
1 polymer ?
#
loop_
_entity_poly.entity_id
_entity_poly.type
_entity_poly.pdbx_seq_one_letter_code
_entity_poly.pdbx_strand_id
1 'polypeptide(L)' 'MTPQPSGSDHLPVYESLVRERGDAVAEARVVSEQAQHEASQALNWHGVALPEPASDTNGGQL' A
#
# COMPACT_ATOMS: atom_id res chain seq x y z
N MET A 1 12.79 41.95 -30.12
CA MET A 1 12.15 40.63 -30.31
C MET A 1 12.08 39.96 -28.95
N THR A 2 10.91 39.99 -28.30
CA THR A 2 10.67 39.25 -27.06
C THR A 2 10.55 37.77 -27.40
N PRO A 3 11.30 36.85 -26.74
CA PRO A 3 11.10 35.42 -26.93
C PRO A 3 9.66 35.09 -26.51
N GLN A 4 8.90 34.48 -27.42
CA GLN A 4 7.62 33.90 -27.03
C GLN A 4 7.92 32.69 -26.13
N PRO A 5 7.26 32.58 -24.97
CA PRO A 5 7.36 31.37 -24.17
C PRO A 5 6.88 30.20 -25.03
N SER A 6 7.80 29.29 -25.31
CA SER A 6 7.47 28.02 -25.93
C SER A 6 6.50 27.28 -25.01
N GLY A 7 5.53 26.51 -25.51
CA GLY A 7 4.45 25.93 -24.68
C GLY A 7 4.88 25.09 -23.47
N SER A 8 6.17 24.81 -23.30
CA SER A 8 6.81 24.26 -22.09
C SER A 8 7.02 25.27 -20.95
N ASP A 9 7.10 26.57 -21.23
CA ASP A 9 7.41 27.63 -20.26
C ASP A 9 6.26 27.94 -19.28
N HIS A 10 5.07 27.36 -19.48
CA HIS A 10 3.88 27.61 -18.65
C HIS A 10 3.10 26.34 -18.30
N LEU A 11 3.78 25.19 -18.24
CA LEU A 11 3.21 24.03 -17.57
C LEU A 11 3.12 24.35 -16.07
N PRO A 12 1.99 24.03 -15.40
CA PRO A 12 1.93 24.10 -13.95
C PRO A 12 3.14 23.37 -13.37
N VAL A 13 3.75 23.92 -12.31
CA VAL A 13 5.02 23.42 -11.73
C VAL A 13 4.99 21.91 -11.48
N TYR A 14 3.83 21.35 -11.11
CA TYR A 14 3.68 19.91 -10.94
C TYR A 14 3.85 19.12 -12.25
N GLU A 15 3.25 19.55 -13.36
CA GLU A 15 3.34 18.88 -14.66
C GLU A 15 4.76 18.91 -15.25
N SER A 16 5.50 20.01 -15.05
CA SER A 16 6.92 20.07 -15.43
C SER A 16 7.75 19.11 -14.59
N LEU A 17 7.51 19.05 -13.27
CA LEU A 17 8.22 18.16 -12.38
C LEU A 17 7.92 16.69 -12.68
N VAL A 18 6.66 16.34 -12.98
CA VAL A 18 6.28 14.97 -13.38
C VAL A 18 6.98 14.57 -14.68
N ARG A 19 7.08 15.47 -15.66
CA ARG A 19 7.80 15.19 -16.91
C ARG A 19 9.30 14.99 -16.72
N GLU A 20 9.91 15.73 -15.80
CA GLU A 20 11.36 15.67 -15.55
C GLU A 20 11.77 14.53 -14.60
N ARG A 21 10.93 14.25 -13.60
CA ARG A 21 11.28 13.42 -12.43
C ARG A 21 10.35 12.22 -12.22
N GLY A 22 9.23 12.16 -12.94
CA GLY A 22 8.18 11.17 -12.72
C GLY A 22 7.17 11.60 -11.65
N ASP A 23 6.04 10.89 -11.60
CA ASP A 23 4.95 11.15 -10.65
C ASP A 23 5.15 10.34 -9.36
N ALA A 24 5.95 10.89 -8.45
CA ALA A 24 6.22 10.27 -7.15
C ALA A 24 4.95 10.06 -6.30
N VAL A 25 3.90 10.86 -6.49
CA VAL A 25 2.64 10.71 -5.73
C VAL A 25 1.86 9.50 -6.24
N ALA A 26 1.79 9.30 -7.56
CA ALA A 26 1.21 8.10 -8.13
C ALA A 26 1.99 6.84 -7.74
N GLU A 27 3.33 6.88 -7.79
CA GLU A 27 4.17 5.76 -7.38
C GLU A 27 3.99 5.41 -5.90
N ALA A 28 4.01 6.41 -5.02
CA ALA A 28 3.79 6.21 -3.59
C ALA A 28 2.41 5.62 -3.27
N ARG A 29 1.38 6.01 -4.03
CA ARG A 29 0.04 5.43 -3.91
C ARG A 29 0.06 3.93 -4.22
N VAL A 30 0.65 3.52 -5.33
CA VAL A 30 0.74 2.11 -5.73
C VAL A 30 1.46 1.29 -4.65
N VAL A 31 2.60 1.78 -4.16
CA VAL A 31 3.37 1.10 -3.10
C VAL A 31 2.57 1.01 -1.80
N SER A 32 1.83 2.08 -1.45
CA SER A 32 1.01 2.10 -0.24
C SER A 32 -0.16 1.11 -0.31
N GLU A 33 -0.81 0.99 -1.46
CA GLU A 33 -1.89 0.03 -1.69
C GLU A 33 -1.37 -1.42 -1.60
N GLN A 34 -0.21 -1.68 -2.20
CA GLN A 34 0.46 -2.98 -2.11
C GLN A 34 0.83 -3.33 -0.66
N ALA A 35 1.45 -2.39 0.06
CA ALA A 35 1.83 -2.59 1.46
C ALA A 35 0.60 -2.83 2.36
N GLN A 36 -0.51 -2.11 2.11
CA GLN A 36 -1.77 -2.33 2.83
C GLN A 36 -2.35 -3.72 2.55
N HIS A 37 -2.29 -4.18 1.29
CA HIS A 37 -2.74 -5.51 0.93
C HIS A 37 -1.91 -6.59 1.63
N GLU A 38 -0.58 -6.48 1.59
CA GLU A 38 0.33 -7.40 2.26
C GLU A 38 0.11 -7.43 3.77
N ALA A 39 -0.03 -6.25 4.40
CA ALA A 39 -0.33 -6.15 5.83
C ALA A 39 -1.66 -6.82 6.18
N SER A 40 -2.70 -6.62 5.37
CA SER A 40 -4.01 -7.24 5.56
C SER A 40 -3.93 -8.77 5.49
N GLN A 41 -3.16 -9.30 4.52
CA GLN A 41 -2.96 -10.73 4.36
C GLN A 41 -2.16 -11.33 5.53
N ALA A 42 -1.11 -10.64 5.98
CA ALA A 42 -0.31 -11.07 7.12
C ALA A 42 -1.14 -11.10 8.42
N LEU A 43 -1.95 -10.07 8.67
CA LEU A 43 -2.83 -10.01 9.84
C LEU A 43 -3.94 -11.06 9.80
N ASN A 44 -4.51 -11.34 8.61
CA ASN A 44 -5.48 -12.41 8.44
C ASN A 44 -4.89 -13.79 8.72
N TRP A 45 -3.65 -14.05 8.30
CA TRP A 45 -2.92 -15.28 8.61
C TRP A 45 -2.69 -15.46 10.12
N HIS A 46 -2.35 -14.39 10.84
CA HIS A 46 -2.22 -14.42 12.30
C HIS A 46 -3.55 -14.63 13.05
N GLY A 47 -4.71 -14.50 12.38
CA GLY A 47 -6.03 -14.83 12.94
C GLY A 47 -6.38 -16.33 12.89
N VAL A 48 -5.62 -17.15 12.15
CA VAL A 48 -5.87 -18.60 11.98
C VAL A 48 -4.99 -19.42 12.93
N ALA A 49 -5.02 -19.12 14.22
CA ALA A 49 -4.41 -19.96 15.24
C ALA A 49 -5.15 -19.90 16.57
N LEU A 50 -6.19 -20.73 16.71
CA LEU A 50 -6.26 -21.71 17.80
C LEU A 50 -7.39 -22.73 17.47
N PRO A 51 -7.10 -23.96 17.04
CA PRO A 51 -8.06 -25.04 17.26
C PRO A 51 -8.25 -25.14 18.77
N GLU A 52 -9.47 -24.87 19.25
CA GLU A 52 -9.84 -25.04 20.65
C GLU A 52 -9.34 -26.41 21.13
N PRO A 53 -8.55 -26.49 22.22
CA PRO A 53 -8.22 -27.77 22.80
C PRO A 53 -9.53 -28.42 23.23
N ALA A 54 -9.88 -29.51 22.53
CA ALA A 54 -11.03 -30.34 22.86
C ALA A 54 -11.04 -30.57 24.38
N SER A 55 -12.06 -30.01 25.01
CA SER A 55 -12.30 -30.12 26.43
C SER A 55 -12.79 -31.53 26.74
N ASP A 56 -11.91 -32.52 26.60
CA ASP A 56 -12.20 -33.87 27.08
C ASP A 56 -11.99 -33.88 28.58
N THR A 57 -13.03 -33.36 29.24
CA THR A 57 -13.44 -33.79 30.56
C THR A 57 -13.68 -35.30 30.50
N ASN A 58 -12.71 -36.09 30.97
CA ASN A 58 -13.05 -37.37 31.56
C ASN A 58 -12.28 -37.54 32.87
N GLY A 59 -12.91 -37.03 33.93
CA GLY A 59 -12.57 -37.42 35.28
C GLY A 59 -12.88 -38.91 35.47
N GLY A 60 -11.91 -39.60 36.07
CA GLY A 60 -12.08 -40.77 36.91
C GLY A 60 -13.09 -41.83 36.48
N GLN A 61 -12.58 -43.00 36.11
CA GLN A 61 -13.03 -44.21 36.79
C GLN A 61 -11.95 -45.29 36.79
N LEU A 62 -11.99 -46.01 37.91
CA LEU A 62 -11.07 -46.99 38.49
C LEU A 62 -10.80 -48.21 37.59
#